data_AF-J3KF34-F1
#
_entry.id   AF-J3KF34-F1
#
_cell.length_a   1.000
_cell.length_b   1.000
_cell.length_c   1.000
_cell.angle_alpha   90.00
_cell.angle_beta   90.00
_cell.angle_gamma   90.00
#
_symmetry.space_group_name_H-M   'P 1'
#
loop_
_entity.id
_entity.type
_entity.pdbx_description
1 polymer ?
#
loop_
_entity_poly.entity_id
_entity_poly.type
_entity_poly.pdbx_seq_one_letter_code
_entity_poly.pdbx_strand_id
1 'polypeptide(L)'
;MPDRFLYDLQAILAGSSFEPRDPFSMHIAIFDQVVKLYDRSVWRLRDSIRRIEKNRHIAGPDFEGMNDMSRHSSHIAEVLEVTIQTLGSIQEQQPPVYEALPFVLDKTYKAQTREYVKFQLQIINNLLRRSKSNHERLKSEISAAYNMIVMQDSSAMKSIAFLTMLFLPATFVAVPIPLP
;
A
#
# COMPACT_ATOMS: atom_id res chain seq x y z
N MET A 1 1.05 -13.28 -15.09
CA MET A 1 0.90 -11.80 -14.94
C MET A 1 1.49 -11.03 -16.12
N PRO A 2 2.68 -11.39 -16.68
CA PRO A 2 3.24 -10.72 -17.86
C PRO A 2 2.33 -10.82 -19.10
N ASP A 3 1.74 -11.99 -19.34
CA ASP A 3 0.94 -12.24 -20.56
C ASP A 3 -0.32 -11.38 -20.62
N ARG A 4 -0.92 -11.10 -19.46
CA ARG A 4 -2.12 -10.25 -19.37
C ARG A 4 -1.78 -8.78 -19.62
N PHE A 5 -0.61 -8.32 -19.15
CA PHE A 5 -0.14 -6.97 -19.44
C PHE A 5 0.08 -6.76 -20.94
N LEU A 6 0.76 -7.71 -21.59
CA LEU A 6 1.01 -7.66 -23.02
C LEU A 6 -0.28 -7.73 -23.84
N TYR A 7 -1.21 -8.60 -23.45
CA TYR A 7 -2.53 -8.69 -24.07
C TYR A 7 -3.32 -7.39 -23.95
N ASP A 8 -3.41 -6.84 -22.72
CA ASP A 8 -4.15 -5.60 -22.48
C ASP A 8 -3.48 -4.40 -23.18
N LEU A 9 -2.15 -4.38 -23.30
CA LEU A 9 -1.41 -3.35 -24.04
C LEU A 9 -1.67 -3.46 -25.55
N GLN A 10 -1.62 -4.67 -26.10
CA GLN A 10 -1.89 -4.90 -27.52
C GLN A 10 -3.32 -4.52 -27.89
N ALA A 11 -4.29 -4.80 -27.02
CA ALA A 11 -5.68 -4.40 -27.21
C ALA A 11 -5.85 -2.86 -27.21
N ILE A 12 -5.15 -2.14 -26.32
CA ILE A 12 -5.18 -0.67 -26.32
C ILE A 12 -4.56 -0.12 -27.61
N LEU A 13 -3.37 -0.60 -27.97
CA LEU A 13 -2.65 -0.13 -29.16
C LEU A 13 -3.45 -0.38 -30.45
N ALA A 14 -4.18 -1.50 -30.53
CA ALA A 14 -5.03 -1.84 -31.67
C ALA A 14 -6.30 -0.97 -31.76
N GLY A 15 -6.79 -0.44 -30.63
CA GLY A 15 -8.00 0.39 -30.56
C GLY A 15 -7.75 1.90 -30.54
N SER A 16 -6.50 2.34 -30.29
CA SER A 16 -6.16 3.75 -30.18
C SER A 16 -5.74 4.36 -31.52
N SER A 17 -6.39 5.46 -31.92
CA SER A 17 -5.90 6.34 -32.99
C SER A 17 -4.85 7.28 -32.39
N PHE A 18 -3.58 6.86 -32.36
CA PHE A 18 -2.47 7.73 -31.96
C PHE A 18 -1.74 8.28 -33.19
N GLU A 19 -1.22 9.51 -33.10
CA GLU A 19 -0.41 10.12 -34.15
C GLU A 19 1.03 9.59 -34.05
N PRO A 20 1.51 8.74 -34.98
CA PRO A 20 2.81 8.08 -34.84
C PRO A 20 3.99 9.05 -34.86
N ARG A 21 3.78 10.26 -35.38
CA ARG A 21 4.77 11.33 -35.39
C ARG A 21 4.90 12.03 -34.04
N ASP A 22 3.94 11.89 -33.13
CA ASP A 22 4.07 12.40 -31.76
C ASP A 22 4.94 11.44 -30.92
N PRO A 23 6.14 11.85 -30.48
CA PRO A 23 7.07 10.98 -29.75
C PRO A 23 6.52 10.50 -28.41
N PHE A 24 5.51 11.18 -27.85
CA PHE A 24 4.93 10.82 -26.56
C PHE A 24 3.62 10.03 -26.67
N SER A 25 3.09 9.87 -27.88
CA SER A 25 1.78 9.26 -28.09
C SER A 25 1.71 7.79 -27.67
N MET A 26 2.78 7.03 -27.86
CA MET A 26 2.84 5.61 -27.44
C MET A 26 2.92 5.45 -25.91
N HIS A 27 3.43 6.46 -25.20
CA HIS A 27 3.50 6.42 -23.73
C HIS A 27 2.11 6.39 -23.08
N ILE A 28 1.09 6.91 -23.78
CA ILE A 28 -0.30 6.91 -23.32
C ILE A 28 -0.77 5.49 -22.97
N ALA A 29 -0.60 4.55 -23.90
CA ALA A 29 -1.03 3.16 -23.70
C ALA A 29 -0.28 2.47 -22.54
N ILE A 30 1.01 2.78 -22.38
CA ILE A 30 1.84 2.26 -21.29
C ILE A 30 1.37 2.81 -19.95
N PHE A 31 1.15 4.12 -19.85
CA PHE A 31 0.70 4.76 -18.62
C PHE A 31 -0.66 4.24 -18.16
N ASP A 32 -1.60 4.01 -19.08
CA ASP A 32 -2.88 3.39 -18.75
C ASP A 32 -2.71 2.02 -18.07
N GLN A 33 -1.78 1.19 -18.54
CA GLN A 33 -1.54 -0.12 -17.95
C GLN A 33 -0.82 -0.02 -16.61
N VAL A 34 0.18 0.86 -16.50
CA VAL A 34 0.90 1.11 -15.25
C VAL A 34 -0.06 1.57 -14.16
N VAL A 35 -0.95 2.52 -14.47
CA VAL A 35 -1.94 3.02 -13.52
C VAL A 35 -2.92 1.93 -13.10
N LYS A 36 -3.41 1.10 -14.02
CA LYS A 36 -4.28 -0.05 -13.68
C LYS A 36 -3.59 -1.06 -12.76
N LEU A 37 -2.30 -1.34 -12.99
CA LEU A 37 -1.52 -2.24 -12.14
C LEU A 37 -1.35 -1.66 -10.73
N TYR A 38 -1.02 -0.38 -10.64
CA TYR A 38 -0.84 0.29 -9.36
C TYR A 38 -2.12 0.43 -8.57
N ASP A 39 -3.24 0.79 -9.23
CA ASP A 39 -4.55 0.79 -8.60
C ASP A 39 -4.83 -0.58 -7.99
N ARG A 40 -4.71 -1.66 -8.78
CA ARG A 40 -4.92 -3.03 -8.29
C ARG A 40 -4.03 -3.36 -7.08
N SER A 41 -2.76 -2.97 -7.08
CA SER A 41 -1.85 -3.20 -5.95
C SER A 41 -2.30 -2.46 -4.69
N VAL A 42 -2.68 -1.18 -4.80
CA VAL A 42 -3.19 -0.38 -3.68
C VAL A 42 -4.51 -0.95 -3.14
N TRP A 43 -5.40 -1.42 -4.00
CA TRP A 43 -6.66 -2.06 -3.58
C TRP A 43 -6.43 -3.40 -2.88
N ARG A 44 -5.51 -4.24 -3.37
CA ARG A 44 -5.14 -5.52 -2.72
C ARG A 44 -4.59 -5.32 -1.32
N LEU A 45 -3.75 -4.30 -1.12
CA LEU A 45 -3.25 -3.93 0.21
C LEU A 45 -4.41 -3.58 1.14
N ARG A 46 -5.30 -2.68 0.69
CA ARG A 46 -6.48 -2.28 1.47
C ARG A 46 -7.35 -3.47 1.84
N ASP A 47 -7.60 -4.38 0.91
CA ASP A 47 -8.43 -5.56 1.14
C ASP A 47 -7.79 -6.51 2.16
N SER A 48 -6.46 -6.61 2.15
CA SER A 48 -5.70 -7.39 3.14
C SER A 48 -5.78 -6.75 4.52
N ILE A 49 -5.64 -5.43 4.63
CA ILE A 49 -5.85 -4.69 5.89
C ILE A 49 -7.28 -4.88 6.39
N ARG A 50 -8.28 -4.77 5.51
CA ARG A 50 -9.68 -4.98 5.90
C ARG A 50 -9.94 -6.39 6.43
N ARG A 51 -9.22 -7.39 5.94
CA ARG A 51 -9.30 -8.75 6.48
C ARG A 51 -8.72 -8.83 7.89
N ILE A 52 -7.60 -8.16 8.16
CA ILE A 52 -7.05 -8.03 9.53
C ILE A 52 -8.07 -7.38 10.46
N GLU A 53 -8.62 -6.23 10.06
CA GLU A 53 -9.61 -5.48 10.84
C GLU A 53 -10.81 -6.38 11.24
N LYS A 54 -11.33 -7.18 10.31
CA LYS A 54 -12.47 -8.08 10.56
C LYS A 54 -12.13 -9.26 11.46
N ASN A 55 -10.91 -9.78 11.37
CA ASN A 55 -10.51 -10.99 12.08
C ASN A 55 -9.95 -10.72 13.48
N ARG A 56 -9.78 -9.45 13.86
CA ARG A 56 -9.15 -9.00 15.12
C ARG A 56 -9.72 -9.65 16.39
N HIS A 57 -11.01 -9.98 16.39
CA HIS A 57 -11.69 -10.60 17.54
C HIS A 57 -11.85 -12.12 17.44
N ILE A 58 -11.56 -12.70 16.28
CA ILE A 58 -11.84 -14.12 15.98
C ILE A 58 -10.55 -14.95 16.03
N ALA A 59 -9.46 -14.40 15.50
CA ALA A 59 -8.14 -15.02 15.50
C ALA A 59 -7.16 -14.15 16.29
N GLY A 60 -6.20 -14.78 16.96
CA GLY A 60 -5.08 -14.05 17.56
C GLY A 60 -4.31 -13.25 16.50
N PRO A 61 -3.59 -12.19 16.89
CA PRO A 61 -2.88 -11.33 15.94
C PRO A 61 -1.75 -12.08 15.24
N ASP A 62 -1.74 -12.02 13.91
CA ASP A 62 -0.64 -12.48 13.05
C ASP A 62 0.39 -11.35 12.87
N PHE A 63 1.25 -11.17 13.88
CA PHE A 63 2.23 -10.08 13.86
C PHE A 63 3.23 -10.19 12.71
N GLU A 64 3.60 -11.41 12.31
CA GLU A 64 4.52 -11.63 11.19
C GLU A 64 3.90 -11.15 9.89
N GLY A 65 2.70 -11.65 9.56
CA GLY A 65 1.98 -11.24 8.36
C GLY A 65 1.63 -9.75 8.34
N MET A 66 1.30 -9.16 9.50
CA MET A 66 1.05 -7.72 9.62
C MET A 66 2.32 -6.89 9.36
N ASN A 67 3.47 -7.32 9.88
CA ASN A 67 4.75 -6.64 9.67
C ASN A 67 5.25 -6.76 8.21
N ASP A 68 5.11 -7.93 7.60
CA ASP A 68 5.43 -8.12 6.19
C ASP A 68 4.53 -7.28 5.29
N MET A 69 3.25 -7.18 5.62
CA MET A 69 2.32 -6.29 4.91
C MET A 69 2.69 -4.82 5.09
N SER A 70 3.23 -4.43 6.25
CA SER A 70 3.72 -3.08 6.51
C SER A 70 4.94 -2.75 5.62
N ARG A 71 5.89 -3.68 5.48
CA ARG A 71 7.01 -3.55 4.54
C ARG A 71 6.51 -3.42 3.10
N HIS A 72 5.58 -4.27 2.70
CA HIS A 72 5.00 -4.23 1.35
C HIS A 72 4.25 -2.92 1.08
N SER A 73 3.51 -2.42 2.06
CA SER A 73 2.80 -1.13 1.99
C SER A 73 3.76 0.05 1.77
N SER A 74 4.88 0.08 2.49
CA SER A 74 5.95 1.08 2.28
C SER A 74 6.51 1.00 0.86
N HIS A 75 6.81 -0.21 0.37
CA HIS A 75 7.33 -0.41 -0.98
C HIS A 75 6.35 0.04 -2.07
N ILE A 76 5.03 -0.21 -1.92
CA ILE A 76 4.03 0.32 -2.86
C ILE A 76 4.06 1.85 -2.90
N ALA A 77 4.17 2.51 -1.75
CA ALA A 77 4.24 3.97 -1.68
C ALA A 77 5.52 4.51 -2.38
N GLU A 78 6.66 3.87 -2.16
CA GLU A 78 7.92 4.20 -2.82
C GLU A 78 7.83 4.09 -4.34
N VAL A 79 7.29 2.97 -4.86
CA VAL A 79 7.10 2.76 -6.30
C VAL A 79 6.20 3.83 -6.93
N LEU A 80 5.14 4.23 -6.22
CA LEU A 80 4.27 5.32 -6.66
C LEU A 80 4.99 6.67 -6.67
N GLU A 81 5.81 6.97 -5.67
CA GLU A 81 6.63 8.19 -5.63
C GLU A 81 7.64 8.26 -6.77
N VAL A 82 8.38 7.18 -7.01
CA VAL A 82 9.32 7.07 -8.13
C VAL A 82 8.60 7.25 -9.47
N THR A 83 7.39 6.70 -9.61
CA THR A 83 6.61 6.88 -10.83
C THR A 83 6.17 8.33 -11.02
N ILE A 84 5.73 9.01 -9.96
CA ILE A 84 5.38 10.44 -10.01
C ILE A 84 6.58 11.27 -10.48
N GLN A 85 7.76 11.00 -9.93
CA GLN A 85 8.99 11.68 -10.36
C GLN A 85 9.29 11.40 -11.83
N THR A 86 9.20 10.14 -12.25
CA THR A 86 9.47 9.73 -13.64
C THR A 86 8.52 10.40 -14.64
N LEU A 87 7.21 10.37 -14.39
CA LEU A 87 6.23 11.02 -15.27
C LEU A 87 6.34 12.55 -15.21
N GLY A 88 6.74 13.10 -14.06
CA GLY A 88 7.04 14.52 -13.92
C GLY A 88 8.19 14.94 -14.82
N SER A 89 9.30 14.19 -14.81
CA SER A 89 10.42 14.43 -15.73
C SER A 89 9.99 14.30 -17.19
N ILE A 90 9.16 13.31 -17.54
CA ILE A 90 8.63 13.19 -18.91
C ILE A 90 7.81 14.44 -19.29
N GLN A 91 6.96 14.92 -18.38
CA GLN A 91 6.16 16.13 -18.62
C GLN A 91 7.05 17.38 -18.81
N GLU A 92 8.13 17.51 -18.04
CA GLU A 92 9.08 18.62 -18.16
C GLU A 92 9.89 18.57 -19.46
N GLN A 93 10.16 17.38 -19.99
CA GLN A 93 10.87 17.18 -21.26
C GLN A 93 9.98 17.34 -22.50
N GLN A 94 8.65 17.39 -22.35
CA GLN A 94 7.74 17.54 -23.49
C GLN A 94 7.98 18.81 -24.31
N PRO A 95 8.05 20.03 -23.72
CA PRO A 95 8.29 21.26 -24.48
C PRO A 95 9.57 21.25 -25.33
N PRO A 96 10.78 20.99 -24.78
CA PRO A 96 12.00 21.04 -25.59
C PRO A 96 12.01 19.97 -26.69
N VAL A 97 11.45 18.78 -26.43
CA VAL A 97 11.34 17.72 -27.45
C VAL A 97 10.40 18.14 -28.58
N TYR A 98 9.26 18.78 -28.27
CA TYR A 98 8.33 19.27 -29.28
C TYR A 98 8.85 20.45 -30.10
N GLU A 99 9.79 21.24 -29.56
CA GLU A 99 10.48 22.33 -30.26
C GLU A 99 11.59 21.80 -31.18
N ALA A 100 12.26 20.71 -30.79
CA ALA A 100 13.32 20.08 -31.56
C ALA A 100 12.83 19.19 -32.72
N LEU A 101 11.52 19.02 -32.91
CA LEU A 101 10.97 18.19 -33.98
C LEU A 101 11.34 18.77 -35.37
N PRO A 102 11.74 17.92 -36.34
CA PRO A 102 12.08 18.38 -37.69
C PRO A 102 10.85 18.79 -38.53
N PHE A 103 9.66 18.76 -37.94
CA PHE A 103 8.39 19.11 -38.59
C PHE A 103 7.43 19.75 -37.58
N VAL A 104 6.40 20.43 -38.10
CA VAL A 104 5.34 21.03 -37.29
C VAL A 104 4.29 19.96 -36.96
N LEU A 105 4.33 19.44 -35.73
CA LEU A 105 3.24 18.63 -35.19
C LEU A 105 2.06 19.53 -34.82
N ASP A 106 0.84 19.09 -35.13
CA ASP A 106 -0.39 19.84 -34.81
C ASP A 106 -0.46 20.15 -33.31
N LYS A 107 -0.89 21.38 -32.99
CA LYS A 107 -1.00 21.88 -31.61
C LYS A 107 -1.99 21.03 -30.81
N THR A 108 -3.00 20.48 -31.46
CA THR A 108 -3.99 19.60 -30.83
C THR A 108 -3.34 18.35 -30.23
N TYR A 109 -2.47 17.67 -30.98
CA TYR A 109 -1.76 16.47 -30.48
C TYR A 109 -0.82 16.81 -29.32
N LYS A 110 -0.05 17.90 -29.44
CA LYS A 110 0.82 18.38 -28.35
C LYS A 110 0.03 18.64 -27.06
N ALA A 111 -1.12 19.30 -27.18
CA ALA A 111 -1.99 19.63 -26.05
C ALA A 111 -2.63 18.37 -25.44
N GLN A 112 -3.14 17.46 -26.27
CA GLN A 112 -3.74 16.20 -25.84
C GLN A 112 -2.76 15.36 -25.01
N THR A 113 -1.55 15.14 -25.53
CA THR A 113 -0.55 14.32 -24.85
C THR A 113 -0.06 14.98 -23.55
N ARG A 114 0.07 16.31 -23.53
CA ARG A 114 0.43 17.06 -22.30
C ARG A 114 -0.64 16.94 -21.21
N GLU A 115 -1.90 17.20 -21.55
CA GLU A 115 -3.00 17.11 -20.59
C GLU A 115 -3.22 15.67 -20.12
N TYR A 116 -3.02 14.68 -20.99
CA TYR A 116 -3.09 13.28 -20.61
C TYR A 116 -2.01 12.90 -19.58
N VAL A 117 -0.75 13.25 -19.80
CA VAL A 117 0.34 12.98 -18.82
C VAL A 117 0.04 13.66 -17.49
N LYS A 118 -0.44 14.91 -17.52
CA LYS A 118 -0.86 15.64 -16.32
C LYS A 118 -1.99 14.92 -15.58
N PHE A 119 -2.97 14.40 -16.29
CA PHE A 119 -4.07 13.62 -15.72
C PHE A 119 -3.58 12.33 -15.06
N GLN A 120 -2.69 11.58 -15.73
CA GLN A 120 -2.11 10.35 -15.17
C GLN A 120 -1.27 10.63 -13.91
N LEU A 121 -0.50 11.71 -13.90
CA LEU A 121 0.22 12.19 -12.71
C LEU A 121 -0.73 12.46 -11.53
N GLN A 122 -1.88 13.08 -11.78
CA GLN A 122 -2.88 13.30 -10.73
C GLN A 122 -3.46 11.98 -10.21
N ILE A 123 -3.75 11.02 -11.08
CA ILE A 123 -4.23 9.69 -10.65
C ILE A 123 -3.19 9.00 -9.75
N ILE A 124 -1.93 8.97 -10.16
CA ILE A 124 -0.88 8.29 -9.40
C ILE A 124 -0.64 9.00 -8.05
N ASN A 125 -0.72 10.33 -8.01
CA ASN A 125 -0.69 11.09 -6.76
C ASN A 125 -1.85 10.70 -5.81
N ASN A 126 -3.06 10.53 -6.34
CA ASN A 126 -4.20 10.08 -5.56
C ASN A 126 -4.00 8.64 -5.03
N LEU A 127 -3.45 7.76 -5.85
CA LEU A 127 -3.08 6.39 -5.44
C LEU A 127 -2.01 6.40 -4.34
N LEU A 128 -1.00 7.27 -4.43
CA LEU A 128 0.02 7.42 -3.40
C LEU A 128 -0.59 7.86 -2.07
N ARG A 129 -1.45 8.89 -2.08
CA ARG A 129 -2.15 9.36 -0.88
C ARG A 129 -2.97 8.23 -0.24
N ARG A 130 -3.66 7.44 -1.07
CA ARG A 130 -4.43 6.28 -0.60
C ARG A 130 -3.51 5.19 -0.03
N SER A 131 -2.38 4.91 -0.66
CA SER A 131 -1.39 3.96 -0.16
C SER A 131 -0.86 4.38 1.21
N LYS A 132 -0.48 5.66 1.37
CA LYS A 132 -0.05 6.22 2.65
C LYS A 132 -1.14 6.13 3.73
N SER A 133 -2.38 6.46 3.38
CA SER A 133 -3.51 6.31 4.32
C SER A 133 -3.74 4.85 4.73
N ASN A 134 -3.65 3.90 3.80
CA ASN A 134 -3.72 2.47 4.10
C ASN A 134 -2.56 2.04 5.02
N HIS A 135 -1.35 2.54 4.78
CA HIS A 135 -0.19 2.26 5.63
C HIS A 135 -0.39 2.69 7.07
N GLU A 136 -0.89 3.91 7.28
CA GLU A 136 -1.19 4.42 8.63
C GLU A 136 -2.32 3.62 9.31
N ARG A 137 -3.32 3.18 8.54
CA ARG A 137 -4.35 2.25 9.06
C ARG A 137 -3.72 0.93 9.52
N LEU A 138 -2.84 0.33 8.73
CA LEU A 138 -2.16 -0.91 9.09
C LEU A 138 -1.31 -0.75 10.36
N LYS A 139 -0.58 0.37 10.51
CA LYS A 139 0.14 0.69 11.75
C LYS A 139 -0.78 0.79 12.96
N SER A 140 -1.95 1.40 12.79
CA SER A 140 -2.98 1.46 13.84
C SER A 140 -3.42 0.05 14.26
N GLU A 141 -3.64 -0.85 13.30
CA GLU A 141 -3.99 -2.25 13.58
C GLU A 141 -2.87 -3.00 14.33
N ILE A 142 -1.61 -2.82 13.92
CA ILE A 142 -0.45 -3.41 14.60
C ILE A 142 -0.40 -2.95 16.06
N SER A 143 -0.53 -1.65 16.31
CA SER A 143 -0.57 -1.09 17.67
C SER A 143 -1.74 -1.64 18.49
N ALA A 144 -2.93 -1.75 17.88
CA ALA A 144 -4.11 -2.31 18.53
C ALA A 144 -3.89 -3.78 18.93
N ALA A 145 -3.27 -4.57 18.05
CA ALA A 145 -2.92 -5.96 18.32
C ALA A 145 -1.96 -6.10 19.50
N TYR A 146 -0.88 -5.30 19.55
CA TYR A 146 0.04 -5.31 20.69
C TYR A 146 -0.66 -4.94 22.00
N ASN A 147 -1.49 -3.88 21.98
CA ASN A 147 -2.23 -3.45 23.17
C ASN A 147 -3.17 -4.54 23.69
N MET A 148 -3.80 -5.31 22.80
CA MET A 148 -4.66 -6.44 23.21
C MET A 148 -3.88 -7.52 23.94
N ILE A 149 -2.68 -7.89 23.45
CA ILE A 149 -1.82 -8.88 24.13
C ILE A 149 -1.39 -8.37 25.50
N VAL A 150 -0.94 -7.12 25.60
CA VAL A 150 -0.54 -6.51 26.88
C VAL A 150 -1.71 -6.48 27.88
N MET A 151 -2.93 -6.18 27.40
CA MET A 151 -4.13 -6.23 28.25
C MET A 151 -4.44 -7.63 28.75
N GLN A 152 -4.31 -8.64 27.89
CA GLN A 152 -4.52 -10.04 28.26
C GLN A 152 -3.50 -10.49 29.33
N ASP A 153 -2.22 -10.19 29.13
CA ASP A 153 -1.15 -10.49 30.08
C ASP A 153 -1.35 -9.77 31.41
N SER A 154 -1.75 -8.48 31.37
CA SER A 154 -2.07 -7.73 32.58
C SER A 154 -3.22 -8.37 33.36
N SER A 155 -4.25 -8.86 32.67
CA SER A 155 -5.36 -9.57 33.33
C SER A 155 -4.90 -10.89 33.95
N ALA A 156 -4.09 -11.67 33.24
CA ALA A 156 -3.55 -12.94 33.75
C ALA A 156 -2.66 -12.71 34.97
N MET A 157 -1.77 -11.71 34.91
CA MET A 157 -0.90 -11.32 36.01
C MET A 157 -1.69 -10.88 37.25
N LYS A 158 -2.77 -10.11 37.07
CA LYS A 158 -3.68 -9.74 38.17
C LYS A 158 -4.34 -10.95 38.82
N SER A 159 -4.78 -11.94 38.01
CA SER A 159 -5.35 -13.18 38.53
C SER A 159 -4.32 -14.00 39.32
N ILE A 160 -3.09 -14.12 38.81
CA ILE A 160 -2.00 -14.80 39.52
C ILE A 160 -1.69 -14.07 40.83
N ALA A 161 -1.55 -12.75 40.82
CA ALA A 161 -1.29 -11.94 42.00
C ALA A 161 -2.39 -12.07 43.06
N PHE A 162 -3.66 -12.14 42.63
CA PHE A 162 -4.78 -12.36 43.53
C PHE A 162 -4.71 -13.75 44.19
N LEU A 163 -4.44 -14.80 43.39
CA LEU A 163 -4.28 -16.16 43.90
C LEU A 163 -3.09 -16.26 44.86
N THR A 164 -1.93 -15.68 44.53
CA THR A 164 -0.77 -15.70 45.42
C THR A 164 -1.02 -14.94 46.72
N MET A 165 -1.67 -13.78 46.66
CA MET A 165 -2.04 -13.02 47.86
C MET A 165 -2.98 -13.81 48.80
N LEU A 166 -3.90 -14.60 48.24
CA LEU A 166 -4.83 -15.42 49.01
C LEU A 166 -4.16 -16.68 49.58
N PHE A 167 -3.42 -17.43 48.75
CA PHE A 167 -2.94 -18.76 49.09
C PHE A 167 -1.59 -18.75 49.81
N LEU A 168 -0.70 -17.80 49.54
CA LEU A 168 0.63 -17.77 50.17
C LEU A 168 0.54 -17.67 51.71
N PRO A 169 -0.27 -16.77 52.31
CA PRO A 169 -0.44 -16.74 53.77
C PRO A 169 -1.14 -17.99 54.31
N ALA A 170 -2.15 -18.51 53.61
CA ALA A 170 -2.87 -19.71 54.01
C ALA A 170 -1.96 -20.94 54.06
N THR A 171 -1.08 -21.10 53.06
CA THR A 171 -0.08 -22.17 53.04
C THR A 171 0.94 -22.04 54.17
N PHE A 172 1.35 -20.82 54.52
CA PHE A 172 2.29 -20.58 55.62
C PHE A 172 1.72 -21.04 56.97
N VAL A 173 0.43 -20.80 57.23
CA VAL A 173 -0.24 -21.24 58.47
C VAL A 173 -0.51 -22.76 58.48
N ALA A 174 -0.71 -23.37 57.32
CA ALA A 174 -1.06 -24.79 57.20
C ALA A 174 0.13 -25.77 57.36
N VAL A 175 1.38 -25.29 57.30
CA VAL A 175 2.56 -26.14 57.53
C VAL A 175 2.64 -26.50 59.03
N PRO A 176 2.53 -27.78 59.41
CA PRO A 176 2.65 -28.18 60.81
C PRO A 176 4.07 -27.87 61.30
N ILE A 177 4.18 -27.22 62.46
CA ILE A 177 5.44 -27.10 63.20
C ILE A 177 5.89 -28.54 63.52
N PRO A 178 7.07 -28.99 63.08
CA PRO A 178 7.57 -30.31 63.47
C PRO A 178 7.75 -30.30 64.99
N LEU A 179 7.02 -31.17 65.68
CA LEU A 179 7.17 -31.36 67.13
C LEU A 179 8.56 -31.99 67.39
N PRO A 180 9.33 -31.47 68.35
CA PRO A 180 10.65 -31.98 68.71
C PRO A 180 10.60 -33.36 69.37
#